data_AF-K1UGW0-F1
#
_entry.id   AF-K1UGW0-F1
#
_cell.length_a   1.000
_cell.length_b   1.000
_cell.length_c   1.000
_cell.angle_alpha   90.00
_cell.angle_beta   90.00
_cell.angle_gamma   90.00
#
_symmetry.space_group_name_H-M   'P 1'
#
loop_
_entity.id
_entity.type
_entity.pdbx_description
1 polymer ?
#
loop_
_entity_poly.entity_id
_entity_poly.type
_entity_poly.pdbx_seq_one_letter_code
_entity_poly.pdbx_strand_id
1 'polypeptide(L)'
;ATGSWAAYDDPMSKWASCRASIQYLNIFLQEVDKVDWAKDKGAQQMFCESRKGEAYALRALNMYYLLMNHGGWTEDGQLLGVPNLTKPEDTSSDFNQPRATFQACLDQIYSDLDQAEQLLPLDYNDLTKSDPVPEKYTAMLAALLVAEVGDGAAVHHKDVGLFALRHDGET
;
A
#
# COMPACT_ATOMS: atom_id res chain seq x y z
N ALA A 1 37.66 -10.81 13.19
CA ALA A 1 36.72 -9.67 13.21
C ALA A 1 36.15 -9.53 11.81
N THR A 2 34.86 -9.79 11.62
CA THR A 2 34.16 -9.70 10.33
C THR A 2 33.97 -8.22 10.02
N GLY A 3 34.52 -7.75 8.89
CA GLY A 3 34.76 -6.33 8.57
C GLY A 3 33.51 -5.46 8.39
N SER A 4 32.81 -5.15 9.48
CA SER A 4 31.63 -4.26 9.52
C SER A 4 31.97 -2.76 9.44
N TRP A 5 33.16 -2.40 8.99
CA TRP A 5 33.70 -1.02 8.94
C TRP A 5 34.36 -0.70 7.59
N ALA A 6 34.00 -1.41 6.51
CA ALA A 6 34.43 -1.02 5.17
C ALA A 6 33.61 0.20 4.71
N ALA A 7 34.23 1.17 4.05
CA ALA A 7 33.54 2.37 3.51
C ALA A 7 32.38 2.05 2.54
N TYR A 8 32.26 0.80 2.11
CA TYR A 8 31.17 0.28 1.28
C TYR A 8 29.90 -0.07 2.08
N ASP A 9 30.02 -0.42 3.35
CA ASP A 9 28.89 -0.67 4.25
C ASP A 9 28.74 0.54 5.19
N ASP A 10 27.94 1.52 4.76
CA ASP A 10 27.44 2.57 5.65
C ASP A 10 26.06 2.15 6.19
N PRO A 11 26.00 1.49 7.36
CA PRO A 11 24.73 1.11 7.98
C PRO A 11 23.85 2.30 8.36
N MET A 12 24.37 3.53 8.32
CA MET A 12 23.64 4.76 8.56
C MET A 12 23.15 5.43 7.27
N SER A 13 23.43 4.85 6.10
CA SER A 13 23.07 5.42 4.80
C SER A 13 21.56 5.53 4.62
N LYS A 14 21.06 6.77 4.60
CA LYS A 14 19.68 7.09 4.24
C LYS A 14 19.39 6.85 2.77
N TRP A 15 20.39 7.00 1.90
CA TRP A 15 20.24 6.71 0.48
C TRP A 15 19.90 5.24 0.24
N ALA A 16 20.77 4.33 0.70
CA ALA A 16 20.61 2.90 0.44
C ALA A 16 19.35 2.33 1.10
N SER A 17 19.11 2.67 2.37
CA SER A 17 17.95 2.17 3.13
C SER A 17 16.63 2.65 2.53
N CYS A 18 16.47 3.94 2.23
CA CYS A 18 15.23 4.45 1.67
C CYS A 18 15.00 4.00 0.21
N ARG A 19 16.05 3.93 -0.63
CA ARG A 19 15.94 3.40 -2.00
C ARG A 19 15.53 1.93 -2.01
N ALA A 20 16.09 1.11 -1.12
CA ALA A 20 15.70 -0.28 -0.97
C ALA A 20 14.24 -0.41 -0.53
N SER A 21 13.81 0.35 0.48
CA SER A 21 12.42 0.38 0.93
C SER A 21 11.47 0.76 -0.21
N ILE A 22 11.77 1.82 -0.98
CA ILE A 22 10.97 2.24 -2.13
C ILE A 22 10.88 1.13 -3.19
N GLN A 23 11.99 0.46 -3.50
CA GLN A 23 11.98 -0.65 -4.45
C GLN A 23 11.08 -1.80 -3.99
N TYR A 24 11.15 -2.20 -2.72
CA TYR A 24 10.25 -3.23 -2.18
C TYR A 24 8.79 -2.79 -2.19
N LEU A 25 8.50 -1.52 -1.88
CA LEU A 25 7.15 -0.97 -1.94
C LEU A 25 6.62 -0.91 -3.37
N ASN A 26 7.47 -0.60 -4.35
CA ASN A 26 7.09 -0.63 -5.76
C ASN A 26 6.72 -2.06 -6.19
N ILE A 27 7.53 -3.06 -5.81
CA ILE A 27 7.22 -4.48 -6.08
C ILE A 27 5.90 -4.86 -5.39
N PHE A 28 5.73 -4.48 -4.13
CA PHE A 28 4.51 -4.75 -3.38
C PHE A 28 3.28 -4.17 -4.08
N LEU A 29 3.33 -2.90 -4.49
CA LEU A 29 2.25 -2.24 -5.21
C LEU A 29 1.94 -2.89 -6.59
N GLN A 30 2.93 -3.53 -7.21
CA GLN A 30 2.74 -4.29 -8.45
C GLN A 30 2.01 -5.63 -8.23
N GLU A 31 2.22 -6.24 -7.06
CA GLU A 31 1.74 -7.60 -6.77
C GLU A 31 0.51 -7.65 -5.85
N VAL A 32 0.21 -6.58 -5.11
CA VAL A 32 -0.83 -6.54 -4.06
C VAL A 32 -2.21 -7.00 -4.55
N ASP A 33 -2.59 -6.66 -5.79
CA ASP A 33 -3.88 -7.00 -6.38
C ASP A 33 -3.98 -8.48 -6.81
N LYS A 34 -2.87 -9.21 -6.84
CA LYS A 34 -2.80 -10.63 -7.25
C LYS A 34 -2.86 -11.59 -6.07
N VAL A 35 -2.84 -11.08 -4.84
CA VAL A 35 -2.81 -11.88 -3.62
C VAL A 35 -4.22 -12.15 -3.12
N ASP A 36 -4.50 -13.41 -2.79
CA ASP A 36 -5.74 -13.80 -2.11
C ASP A 36 -5.65 -13.51 -0.60
N TRP A 37 -5.93 -12.26 -0.23
CA TRP A 37 -5.82 -11.78 1.16
C TRP A 37 -6.81 -12.42 2.14
N ALA A 38 -7.97 -12.86 1.66
CA ALA A 38 -8.99 -13.56 2.45
C ALA A 38 -9.85 -14.45 1.55
N LYS A 39 -10.57 -15.41 2.14
CA LYS A 39 -11.53 -16.26 1.41
C LYS A 39 -12.79 -15.48 1.02
N ASP A 40 -13.25 -14.60 1.90
CA ASP A 40 -14.39 -13.73 1.66
C ASP A 40 -13.99 -12.58 0.74
N LYS A 41 -14.80 -12.30 -0.29
CA LYS A 41 -14.45 -11.30 -1.31
C LYS A 41 -14.50 -9.86 -0.80
N GLY A 42 -15.44 -9.54 0.09
CA GLY A 42 -15.51 -8.21 0.71
C GLY A 42 -14.31 -7.95 1.62
N ALA A 43 -13.97 -8.92 2.46
CA ALA A 43 -12.78 -8.85 3.32
C ALA A 43 -11.48 -8.85 2.49
N GLN A 44 -11.40 -9.64 1.41
CA GLN A 44 -10.24 -9.67 0.52
C GLN A 44 -9.96 -8.27 -0.06
N GLN A 45 -11.00 -7.61 -0.57
CA GLN A 45 -10.88 -6.26 -1.11
C GLN A 45 -10.49 -5.25 -0.02
N MET A 46 -11.14 -5.29 1.15
CA MET A 46 -10.82 -4.40 2.27
C MET A 46 -9.34 -4.50 2.68
N PHE A 47 -8.83 -5.72 2.84
CA PHE A 47 -7.42 -5.93 3.18
C PHE A 47 -6.49 -5.49 2.05
N CYS A 48 -6.84 -5.79 0.79
CA CYS A 48 -6.05 -5.36 -0.36
C CYS A 48 -5.93 -3.83 -0.44
N GLU A 49 -7.05 -3.11 -0.32
CA GLU A 49 -7.10 -1.64 -0.33
C GLU A 49 -6.30 -1.06 0.84
N SER A 50 -6.51 -1.56 2.05
CA SER A 50 -5.78 -1.10 3.23
C SER A 50 -4.26 -1.29 3.09
N ARG A 51 -3.80 -2.46 2.64
CA ARG A 51 -2.36 -2.72 2.45
C ARG A 51 -1.75 -1.88 1.34
N LYS A 52 -2.52 -1.62 0.28
CA LYS A 52 -2.11 -0.74 -0.82
C LYS A 52 -1.96 0.70 -0.33
N GLY A 53 -2.91 1.18 0.48
CA GLY A 53 -2.85 2.50 1.13
C GLY A 53 -1.63 2.65 2.05
N GLU A 54 -1.37 1.66 2.90
CA GLU A 54 -0.17 1.62 3.75
C GLU A 54 1.13 1.68 2.92
N ALA A 55 1.18 0.95 1.81
CA ALA A 55 2.35 0.93 0.93
C ALA A 55 2.61 2.29 0.26
N TYR A 56 1.56 2.98 -0.20
CA TYR A 56 1.69 4.35 -0.72
C TYR A 56 2.20 5.32 0.36
N ALA A 57 1.63 5.28 1.56
CA ALA A 57 2.08 6.14 2.67
C ALA A 57 3.56 5.88 3.05
N LEU A 58 3.98 4.61 3.10
CA LEU A 58 5.37 4.26 3.37
C LEU A 58 6.32 4.69 2.23
N ARG A 59 5.86 4.68 0.97
CA ARG A 59 6.66 5.13 -0.17
C ARG A 59 6.85 6.64 -0.12
N ALA A 60 5.78 7.38 0.18
CA ALA A 60 5.81 8.82 0.44
C ALA A 60 6.80 9.16 1.56
N LEU A 61 6.74 8.43 2.69
CA LEU A 61 7.63 8.64 3.83
C LEU A 61 9.11 8.41 3.49
N ASN A 62 9.43 7.34 2.77
CA ASN A 62 10.81 7.08 2.35
C ASN A 62 11.31 8.11 1.32
N MET A 63 10.44 8.56 0.41
CA MET A 63 10.78 9.63 -0.54
C MET A 63 11.03 10.96 0.20
N TYR A 64 10.23 11.27 1.23
CA TYR A 64 10.44 12.42 2.10
C TYR A 64 11.80 12.36 2.82
N TYR A 65 12.17 11.20 3.37
CA TYR A 65 13.49 11.03 4.00
C TYR A 65 14.64 11.16 3.00
N LEU A 66 14.49 10.66 1.76
CA LEU A 66 15.49 10.90 0.72
C LEU A 66 15.62 12.39 0.40
N LEU A 67 14.49 13.09 0.27
CA LEU A 67 14.46 14.50 -0.06
C LEU A 67 15.10 15.38 1.03
N MET A 68 14.84 15.08 2.30
CA MET A 68 15.46 15.80 3.43
C MET A 68 16.98 15.63 3.50
N ASN A 69 17.50 14.46 3.14
CA ASN A 69 18.94 14.16 3.27
C ASN A 69 19.74 14.44 2.00
N HIS A 70 19.09 14.42 0.82
CA HIS A 70 19.76 14.45 -0.49
C HIS A 70 19.19 15.47 -1.47
N GLY A 71 18.15 16.23 -1.08
CA GLY A 71 17.73 17.42 -1.79
C GLY A 71 18.76 18.55 -1.65
N GLY A 72 18.96 19.33 -2.70
CA GLY A 72 19.95 20.42 -2.66
C GLY A 72 20.03 21.25 -3.92
N TRP A 73 20.62 22.44 -3.77
CA TRP A 73 20.88 23.37 -4.86
C TRP A 73 22.06 22.92 -5.71
N THR A 74 21.92 23.05 -7.02
CA THR A 74 23.02 22.93 -7.99
C THR A 74 23.76 24.25 -8.13
N GLU A 75 24.95 24.22 -8.72
CA GLU A 75 25.75 25.42 -9.03
C GLU A 75 24.98 26.39 -9.96
N ASP A 76 24.15 25.85 -10.84
CA ASP A 76 23.31 26.61 -11.77
C ASP A 76 22.02 27.18 -11.13
N GLY A 77 21.88 27.05 -9.81
CA GLY A 77 20.75 27.61 -9.06
C GLY A 77 19.43 26.82 -9.15
N GLN A 78 19.47 25.57 -9.63
CA GLN A 78 18.30 24.69 -9.63
C GLN A 78 18.23 23.87 -8.34
N LEU A 79 17.05 23.80 -7.71
CA LEU A 79 16.79 22.95 -6.55
C LEU A 79 16.37 21.54 -7.00
N LEU A 80 17.27 20.57 -6.85
CA LEU A 80 17.04 19.19 -7.24
C LEU A 80 16.73 18.30 -6.03
N GLY A 81 15.93 17.27 -6.27
CA GLY A 81 15.60 16.22 -5.31
C GLY A 81 16.45 14.97 -5.57
N VAL A 82 15.78 13.84 -5.71
CA VAL A 82 16.37 12.53 -6.01
C VAL A 82 15.74 11.94 -7.27
N PRO A 83 16.28 10.86 -7.87
CA PRO A 83 15.59 10.14 -8.94
C PRO A 83 14.19 9.69 -8.47
N ASN A 84 13.16 10.05 -9.21
CA ASN A 84 11.77 9.74 -8.85
C ASN A 84 11.33 8.42 -9.49
N LEU A 85 11.53 7.31 -8.78
CA LEU A 85 11.33 5.95 -9.30
C LEU A 85 10.17 5.26 -8.59
N THR A 86 9.04 5.13 -9.29
CA THR A 86 7.77 4.60 -8.76
C THR A 86 7.40 3.23 -9.33
N LYS A 87 8.26 2.66 -10.18
CA LYS A 87 8.12 1.33 -10.75
C LYS A 87 9.21 0.40 -10.20
N PRO A 88 8.94 -0.91 -10.11
CA PRO A 88 9.96 -1.88 -9.79
C PRO A 88 11.07 -1.85 -10.82
N GLU A 89 12.31 -1.76 -10.35
CA GLU A 89 13.51 -1.96 -11.16
C GLU A 89 13.95 -3.44 -11.09
N ASP A 90 14.51 -3.95 -12.18
CA ASP A 90 15.11 -5.27 -12.32
C ASP A 90 16.51 -5.18 -12.96
N THR A 91 17.12 -6.32 -13.26
CA THR A 91 18.48 -6.36 -13.86
C THR A 91 18.57 -5.75 -15.26
N SER A 92 17.44 -5.52 -15.93
CA SER A 92 17.35 -4.90 -17.25
C SER A 92 16.98 -3.42 -17.21
N SER A 93 16.69 -2.89 -16.02
CA SER A 93 16.26 -1.50 -15.84
C SER A 93 17.40 -0.51 -16.06
N ASP A 94 17.06 0.68 -16.54
CA ASP A 94 18.03 1.77 -16.72
C ASP A 94 18.27 2.50 -15.39
N PHE A 95 19.40 2.19 -14.75
CA PHE A 95 19.82 2.78 -13.49
C PHE A 95 20.41 4.20 -13.63
N ASN A 96 20.63 4.70 -14.85
CA ASN A 96 21.21 6.02 -15.09
C ASN A 96 20.14 7.12 -15.20
N GLN A 97 19.17 7.11 -14.27
CA GLN A 97 18.13 8.13 -14.22
C GLN A 97 18.64 9.42 -13.60
N PRO A 98 18.39 10.59 -14.22
CA PRO A 98 18.77 11.87 -13.63
C PRO A 98 17.96 12.15 -12.36
N ARG A 99 18.48 13.03 -11.50
CA ARG A 99 17.73 13.55 -10.35
C ARG A 99 16.52 14.34 -10.87
N ALA A 100 15.36 14.12 -10.27
CA ALA A 100 14.20 14.95 -10.51
C ALA A 100 14.37 16.32 -9.83
N THR A 101 13.52 17.28 -10.20
CA THR A 101 13.42 18.53 -9.45
C THR A 101 12.88 18.26 -8.05
N PHE A 102 13.22 19.11 -7.09
CA PHE A 102 12.70 18.98 -5.73
C PHE A 102 11.16 19.03 -5.71
N GLN A 103 10.57 19.90 -6.54
CA GLN A 103 9.12 20.00 -6.68
C GLN A 103 8.51 18.69 -7.22
N ALA A 104 9.11 18.07 -8.24
CA ALA A 104 8.60 16.80 -8.77
C ALA A 104 8.63 15.67 -7.71
N CYS A 105 9.62 15.68 -6.80
CA CYS A 105 9.63 14.75 -5.66
C CYS A 105 8.50 15.05 -4.67
N LEU A 106 8.22 16.33 -4.37
CA LEU A 106 7.09 16.72 -3.51
C LEU A 106 5.75 16.32 -4.13
N ASP A 107 5.57 16.56 -5.43
CA ASP A 107 4.35 16.22 -6.15
C ASP A 107 4.10 14.70 -6.10
N GLN A 108 5.17 13.88 -6.19
CA GLN A 108 5.06 12.44 -6.01
C GLN A 108 4.67 12.05 -4.58
N ILE A 109 5.26 12.70 -3.57
CA ILE A 109 4.91 12.47 -2.16
C ILE A 109 3.42 12.76 -1.95
N TYR A 110 2.93 13.89 -2.44
CA TYR A 110 1.50 14.23 -2.34
C TYR A 110 0.62 13.26 -3.10
N SER A 111 1.00 12.86 -4.32
CA SER A 111 0.25 11.84 -5.06
C SER A 111 0.16 10.51 -4.31
N ASP A 112 1.21 10.08 -3.62
CA ASP A 112 1.18 8.86 -2.82
C ASP A 112 0.30 9.03 -1.57
N LEU A 113 0.36 10.20 -0.92
CA LEU A 113 -0.50 10.50 0.23
C LEU A 113 -1.99 10.58 -0.14
N ASP A 114 -2.32 11.16 -1.30
CA ASP A 114 -3.69 11.20 -1.82
C ASP A 114 -4.23 9.79 -2.08
N GLN A 115 -3.40 8.89 -2.62
CA GLN A 115 -3.77 7.49 -2.80
C GLN A 115 -3.94 6.77 -1.45
N ALA A 116 -3.07 7.05 -0.48
CA ALA A 116 -3.20 6.48 0.86
C ALA A 116 -4.50 6.94 1.54
N GLU A 117 -4.84 8.22 1.47
CA GLU A 117 -6.07 8.78 2.06
C GLU A 117 -7.33 8.16 1.45
N GLN A 118 -7.34 7.90 0.14
CA GLN A 118 -8.48 7.26 -0.53
C GLN A 118 -8.69 5.80 -0.13
N LEU A 119 -7.61 5.11 0.27
CA LEU A 119 -7.60 3.67 0.53
C LEU A 119 -7.68 3.32 2.02
N LEU A 120 -7.14 4.17 2.89
CA LEU A 120 -7.12 3.95 4.33
C LEU A 120 -8.44 4.42 4.97
N PRO A 121 -8.95 3.68 5.97
CA PRO A 121 -10.12 4.12 6.72
C PRO A 121 -9.80 5.35 7.57
N LEU A 122 -10.74 6.28 7.66
CA LEU A 122 -10.63 7.48 8.51
C LEU A 122 -10.75 7.14 10.00
N ASP A 123 -11.53 6.10 10.33
CA ASP A 123 -11.75 5.63 11.69
C ASP A 123 -11.18 4.22 11.88
N TYR A 124 -10.19 4.10 12.77
CA TYR A 124 -9.67 2.81 13.24
C TYR A 124 -10.38 2.44 14.54
N ASN A 125 -11.50 1.74 14.44
CA ASN A 125 -12.16 1.15 15.60
C ASN A 125 -11.78 -0.33 15.73
N ASP A 126 -11.66 -0.81 16.96
CA ASP A 126 -11.53 -2.24 17.22
C ASP A 126 -12.80 -2.93 16.73
N LEU A 127 -12.69 -3.69 15.63
CA LEU A 127 -13.75 -4.57 15.17
C LEU A 127 -13.77 -5.78 16.11
N THR A 128 -14.74 -5.81 17.01
CA THR A 128 -15.17 -7.03 17.70
C THR A 128 -15.64 -8.07 16.67
N LYS A 129 -15.65 -9.35 17.03
CA LYS A 129 -16.02 -10.46 16.10
C LYS A 129 -17.41 -10.31 15.45
N SER A 130 -18.26 -9.42 15.95
CA SER A 130 -19.61 -9.13 15.44
C SER A 130 -19.70 -7.84 14.61
N ASP A 131 -18.63 -7.08 14.47
CA ASP A 131 -18.71 -5.80 13.78
C ASP A 131 -18.81 -6.01 12.26
N PRO A 132 -19.81 -5.39 11.61
CA PRO A 132 -20.01 -5.54 10.18
C PRO A 132 -18.82 -4.95 9.43
N VAL A 133 -18.47 -5.59 8.31
CA VAL A 133 -17.54 -5.00 7.33
C VAL A 133 -18.06 -3.59 6.98
N PRO A 134 -17.19 -2.57 6.84
CA PRO A 134 -17.64 -1.20 6.56
C PRO A 134 -18.60 -1.11 5.36
N GLU A 135 -19.58 -0.21 5.42
CA GLU A 135 -20.69 -0.12 4.46
C GLU A 135 -20.22 -0.10 2.99
N LYS A 136 -19.11 0.59 2.70
CA LYS A 136 -18.45 0.64 1.37
C LYS A 136 -18.27 -0.75 0.74
N TYR A 137 -17.99 -1.77 1.55
CA TYR A 137 -17.72 -3.13 1.10
C TYR A 137 -18.95 -4.07 1.25
N THR A 138 -19.95 -3.70 2.04
CA THR A 138 -21.19 -4.50 2.20
C THR A 138 -22.00 -4.63 0.91
N ALA A 139 -22.03 -3.57 0.09
CA ALA A 139 -22.76 -3.57 -1.19
C ALA A 139 -22.21 -4.58 -2.20
N MET A 140 -20.90 -4.83 -2.19
CA MET A 140 -20.27 -5.83 -3.06
C MET A 140 -20.51 -7.25 -2.58
N LEU A 141 -20.61 -7.46 -1.27
CA LEU A 141 -21.01 -8.74 -0.69
C LEU A 141 -22.44 -9.13 -1.12
N ALA A 142 -23.35 -8.16 -1.11
CA ALA A 142 -24.73 -8.35 -1.56
C ALA A 142 -24.84 -8.57 -3.08
N ALA A 143 -24.04 -7.85 -3.89
CA ALA A 143 -24.04 -7.99 -5.35
C ALA A 143 -23.59 -9.40 -5.82
N LEU A 144 -22.68 -10.05 -5.08
CA LEU A 144 -22.25 -11.42 -5.38
C LEU A 144 -23.33 -12.45 -5.06
N LEU A 145 -24.05 -12.29 -3.93
CA LEU A 145 -25.18 -13.16 -3.59
C LEU A 145 -26.32 -13.08 -4.62
N VAL A 146 -26.57 -11.91 -5.22
CA VAL A 146 -27.54 -11.76 -6.32
C VAL A 146 -27.04 -12.39 -7.63
N ALA A 147 -25.72 -12.43 -7.85
CA ALA A 147 -25.14 -13.08 -9.02
C ALA A 147 -25.10 -14.63 -8.89
N GLU A 148 -25.00 -15.17 -7.68
CA GLU A 148 -25.06 -16.61 -7.40
C GLU A 148 -26.49 -17.13 -7.18
N VAL A 149 -27.39 -16.31 -6.63
CA VAL A 149 -28.82 -16.62 -6.46
C VAL A 149 -29.59 -16.03 -7.63
N GLY A 150 -29.66 -16.80 -8.72
CA GLY A 150 -30.52 -16.48 -9.85
C GLY A 150 -31.95 -16.16 -9.39
N ASP A 151 -32.38 -14.95 -9.74
CA ASP A 151 -33.76 -14.46 -9.85
C ASP A 151 -34.79 -15.08 -8.89
N GLY A 152 -34.92 -14.48 -7.69
CA GLY A 152 -36.16 -14.60 -6.90
C GLY A 152 -36.02 -15.11 -5.48
N ALA A 153 -35.46 -14.30 -4.57
CA ALA A 153 -35.91 -14.23 -3.18
C ALA A 153 -35.34 -12.99 -2.50
N ALA A 154 -36.20 -12.07 -2.08
CA ALA A 154 -35.81 -10.92 -1.26
C ALA A 154 -35.40 -11.42 0.15
N VAL A 155 -34.12 -11.35 0.48
CA VAL A 155 -33.64 -11.66 1.83
C VAL A 155 -33.70 -10.40 2.69
N HIS A 156 -34.49 -10.46 3.77
CA HIS A 156 -34.60 -9.37 4.74
C HIS A 156 -33.26 -9.16 5.47
N HIS A 157 -32.86 -7.88 5.62
CA HIS A 157 -31.62 -7.38 6.21
C HIS A 157 -31.23 -7.95 7.60
N LYS A 158 -32.11 -8.68 8.30
CA LYS A 158 -31.87 -9.19 9.65
C LYS A 158 -31.28 -10.60 9.71
N ASP A 159 -31.30 -11.37 8.61
CA ASP A 159 -30.86 -12.78 8.61
C ASP A 159 -29.39 -12.97 8.21
N VAL A 160 -28.70 -11.89 7.81
CA VAL A 160 -27.33 -11.94 7.28
C VAL A 160 -26.29 -12.21 8.38
N GLY A 161 -26.58 -11.87 9.64
CA GLY A 161 -25.64 -12.04 10.75
C GLY A 161 -25.60 -13.45 11.37
N LEU A 162 -26.56 -14.33 11.06
CA LEU A 162 -26.69 -15.61 11.76
C LEU A 162 -26.13 -16.82 11.00
N PHE A 163 -25.90 -16.69 9.69
CA PHE A 163 -25.48 -17.83 8.86
C PHE A 163 -23.96 -18.09 8.90
N ALA A 164 -23.15 -17.09 9.27
CA ALA A 164 -21.70 -17.19 9.29
C ALA A 164 -21.10 -17.82 10.58
N LEU A 165 -21.92 -18.12 11.59
CA LEU A 165 -21.44 -18.63 12.89
C LEU A 165 -21.97 -20.02 13.27
N ARG A 166 -22.60 -20.75 12.35
CA ARG A 166 -23.05 -22.13 12.61
C ARG A 166 -22.12 -23.16 12.00
N HIS A 167 -20.93 -23.28 12.58
CA HIS A 167 -20.26 -24.58 12.69
C HIS A 167 -19.29 -24.55 13.88
N ASP A 168 -19.88 -24.68 15.07
CA ASP A 168 -19.19 -25.16 16.26
C ASP A 168 -18.77 -26.63 16.09
N GLY A 169 -17.88 -27.07 16.97
CA GLY A 169 -17.16 -28.33 16.93
C GLY A 169 -17.98 -29.60 16.65
N GLU A 170 -17.33 -30.52 15.94
CA GLU A 170 -17.36 -31.97 16.17
C GLU A 170 -16.28 -32.60 15.27
N THR A 171 -15.08 -32.79 15.84
CA THR A 171 -14.27 -34.03 16.00
C THR A 171 -12.83 -33.65 16.29
#